data_AF-A0A813TRA1-F1
#
_entry.id   AF-A0A813TRA1-F1
#
_cell.length_a   1.000
_cell.length_b   1.000
_cell.length_c   1.000
_cell.angle_alpha   90.00
_cell.angle_beta   90.00
_cell.angle_gamma   90.00
#
_symmetry.space_group_name_H-M   'P 1'
#
loop_
_entity.id
_entity.type
_entity.pdbx_description
1 polymer ?
#
loop_
_entity_poly.entity_id
_entity_poly.type
_entity_poly.pdbx_seq_one_letter_code
_entity_poly.pdbx_strand_id
1 'polypeptide(L)'
;MTIKTVSDLCRRYSTVSHLDPSTSEGNTMGFMYWQLNDIWQAPTWASIEYGGKWKMSHYYAKQMYQSTYVLPVLVPKVEVNISL
;
A
#
# COMPACT_ATOMS: atom_id res chain seq x y z
N MET A 1 6.33 4.62 -8.68
CA MET A 1 4.89 4.64 -8.37
C MET A 1 4.54 3.25 -7.81
N THR A 2 4.90 3.01 -6.54
CA THR A 2 4.93 1.65 -5.97
C THR A 2 4.47 1.61 -4.52
N ILE A 3 4.55 2.73 -3.79
CA ILE A 3 4.21 2.77 -2.36
C ILE A 3 2.70 2.62 -2.11
N LYS A 4 1.85 3.25 -2.94
CA LYS A 4 0.39 3.20 -2.78
C LYS A 4 -0.15 1.79 -2.95
N THR A 5 0.27 1.09 -4.00
CA THR A 5 -0.22 -0.25 -4.28
C THR A 5 0.23 -1.26 -3.22
N VAL A 6 1.46 -1.14 -2.71
CA VAL A 6 1.96 -2.01 -1.64
C VAL A 6 1.27 -1.69 -0.31
N SER A 7 1.05 -0.41 0.03
CA SER A 7 0.32 -0.05 1.26
C SER A 7 -1.11 -0.59 1.24
N ASP A 8 -1.76 -0.53 0.07
CA ASP A 8 -3.12 -1.02 -0.11
C ASP A 8 -3.18 -2.54 0.08
N LEU A 9 -2.18 -3.26 -0.45
CA LEU A 9 -2.04 -4.70 -0.28
C LEU A 9 -1.80 -5.09 1.19
N CYS A 10 -0.85 -4.45 1.88
CA CYS A 10 -0.60 -4.69 3.30
C CYS A 10 -1.85 -4.45 4.16
N ARG A 11 -2.62 -3.40 3.85
CA ARG A 11 -3.84 -3.08 4.60
C ARG A 11 -4.98 -4.06 4.32
N ARG A 12 -5.05 -4.64 3.12
CA ARG A 12 -5.94 -5.76 2.82
C ARG A 12 -5.62 -6.97 3.70
N TYR A 13 -4.35 -7.39 3.76
CA TYR A 13 -3.91 -8.48 4.63
C TYR A 13 -4.03 -8.19 6.13
N SER A 14 -4.17 -6.92 6.52
CA SER A 14 -4.46 -6.49 7.90
C SER A 14 -5.94 -6.65 8.28
N THR A 15 -6.83 -6.44 7.32
CA THR A 15 -8.29 -6.43 7.57
C THR A 15 -8.89 -7.84 7.55
N VAL A 16 -8.25 -8.75 6.81
CA VAL A 16 -8.73 -10.10 6.59
C VAL A 16 -8.21 -11.04 7.66
N SER A 17 -9.12 -11.69 8.40
CA SER A 17 -8.78 -12.61 9.50
C SER A 17 -8.39 -14.02 9.05
N HIS A 18 -8.64 -14.38 7.80
CA HIS A 18 -8.22 -15.65 7.24
C HIS A 18 -6.86 -15.51 6.57
N LEU A 19 -6.02 -16.53 6.75
CA LEU A 19 -4.79 -16.67 5.98
C LEU A 19 -5.15 -17.05 4.54
N ASP A 20 -4.32 -16.62 3.60
CA ASP A 20 -4.42 -17.08 2.22
C ASP A 20 -4.28 -18.61 2.19
N PRO A 21 -5.23 -19.38 1.65
CA PRO A 21 -5.17 -20.84 1.65
C PRO A 21 -4.00 -21.40 0.83
N SER A 22 -3.44 -20.62 -0.09
CA SER A 22 -2.33 -21.06 -0.93
C SER A 22 -0.96 -20.77 -0.34
N THR A 23 -0.78 -19.60 0.28
CA THR A 23 0.53 -19.17 0.83
C THR A 23 0.59 -19.23 2.35
N SER A 24 -0.55 -19.44 3.04
CA SER A 24 -0.69 -19.31 4.50
C SER A 24 -0.26 -17.94 5.04
N GLU A 25 -0.29 -16.91 4.20
CA GLU A 25 0.11 -15.54 4.56
C GLU A 25 -1.11 -14.70 4.96
N GLY A 26 -0.90 -13.75 5.88
CA GLY A 26 -1.96 -12.86 6.35
C GLY A 26 -1.57 -12.13 7.63
N ASN A 27 -2.55 -11.51 8.30
CA ASN A 27 -2.38 -10.84 9.60
C ASN A 27 -1.28 -9.76 9.61
N THR A 28 -1.21 -8.95 8.56
CA THR A 28 -0.26 -7.82 8.53
C THR A 28 -0.68 -6.77 9.55
N MET A 29 0.17 -6.44 10.52
CA MET A 29 -0.15 -5.47 11.59
C MET A 29 0.51 -4.09 11.39
N GLY A 30 1.29 -3.92 10.34
CA GLY A 30 1.99 -2.67 10.11
C GLY A 30 2.60 -2.56 8.71
N PHE A 31 2.84 -1.32 8.31
CA PHE A 31 3.52 -0.98 7.06
C PHE A 31 4.44 0.22 7.31
N MET A 32 5.74 0.00 7.17
CA MET A 32 6.76 1.04 7.25
C MET A 32 7.54 1.06 5.95
N TYR A 33 7.45 2.17 5.23
CA TYR A 33 8.19 2.32 3.97
C TYR A 33 9.58 2.86 4.23
N TRP A 34 10.53 2.43 3.40
CA TRP A 34 11.87 2.99 3.35
C TRP A 34 11.94 4.01 2.19
N GLN A 35 12.42 5.24 2.36
CA GLN A 35 12.86 5.94 3.58
C GLN A 35 12.03 7.21 3.80
N LEU A 36 12.16 7.83 4.98
CA LEU A 36 11.45 9.07 5.27
C LEU A 36 12.10 10.27 4.57
N ASN A 37 13.37 10.58 4.87
CA ASN A 37 14.04 11.80 4.44
C ASN A 37 15.41 11.54 3.79
N ASP A 38 15.89 12.53 3.05
CA ASP A 38 17.23 12.57 2.46
C ASP A 38 18.23 13.34 3.31
N ILE A 39 19.48 12.87 3.35
CA ILE A 39 20.61 13.56 4.01
C ILE A 39 21.33 14.54 3.08
N TRP A 40 21.15 14.41 1.77
CA TRP A 40 21.81 15.19 0.72
C TRP A 40 21.00 15.13 -0.58
N GLN A 41 21.28 16.02 -1.54
CA GLN A 41 20.58 16.06 -2.83
C GLN A 41 21.03 14.89 -3.72
N ALA A 42 20.26 13.81 -3.74
CA ALA A 42 20.50 12.63 -4.57
C ALA A 42 19.17 11.93 -4.91
N PRO A 43 19.13 11.11 -5.98
CA PRO A 43 17.98 10.25 -6.24
C PRO A 43 17.94 9.12 -5.19
N THR A 44 16.85 9.08 -4.42
CA THR A 44 16.66 8.13 -3.32
C THR A 44 15.20 7.70 -3.20
N TRP A 45 14.93 6.75 -2.30
CA TRP A 45 13.59 6.32 -1.93
C TRP A 45 12.90 7.21 -0.87
N ALA A 46 13.45 8.39 -0.54
CA ALA A 46 12.84 9.24 0.47
C ALA A 46 11.54 9.87 -0.03
N SER A 47 10.60 10.08 0.89
CA SER A 47 9.40 10.88 0.61
C SER A 47 9.61 12.38 0.86
N ILE A 48 10.63 12.76 1.64
CA ILE A 48 11.01 14.15 1.92
C ILE A 48 12.41 14.41 1.35
N GLU A 49 12.54 15.44 0.52
CA GLU A 49 13.80 15.89 -0.06
C GLU A 49 14.73 16.52 0.98
N TYR A 50 16.02 16.63 0.64
CA TYR A 50 16.95 17.44 1.40
C TYR A 50 16.48 18.90 1.36
N GLY A 51 16.22 19.48 2.54
CA GLY A 51 15.57 20.79 2.69
C GLY A 51 14.08 20.74 3.04
N GLY A 52 13.51 19.55 3.27
CA GLY A 52 12.17 19.41 3.87
C GLY A 52 11.00 19.50 2.89
N LYS A 53 11.27 19.58 1.59
CA LYS A 53 10.23 19.61 0.56
C LYS A 53 9.59 18.23 0.39
N TRP A 54 8.26 18.19 0.30
CA TRP A 54 7.51 16.95 0.14
C TRP A 54 7.53 16.49 -1.32
N LYS A 55 7.93 15.23 -1.54
CA LYS A 55 7.71 14.55 -2.82
C LYS A 55 6.25 14.07 -2.90
N MET A 56 5.81 13.73 -4.12
CA MET A 56 4.47 13.19 -4.36
C MET A 56 4.12 12.00 -3.45
N SER A 57 5.11 11.15 -3.13
CA SER A 57 4.95 10.01 -2.22
C SER A 57 4.53 10.41 -0.81
N HIS A 58 4.98 11.55 -0.30
CA HIS A 58 4.61 12.01 1.05
C HIS A 58 3.15 12.46 1.13
N TYR A 59 2.63 13.06 0.06
CA TYR A 59 1.20 13.41 -0.05
C TYR A 59 0.32 12.16 -0.02
N TYR A 60 0.76 11.06 -0.64
CA TYR A 60 0.08 9.77 -0.53
C TYR A 60 0.25 9.14 0.86
N ALA A 61 1.44 9.25 1.47
CA ALA A 61 1.67 8.74 2.81
C ALA A 61 0.72 9.38 3.84
N LYS A 62 0.41 10.68 3.68
CA LYS A 62 -0.60 11.36 4.49
C LYS A 62 -1.99 10.73 4.37
N GLN A 63 -2.38 10.26 3.19
CA GLN A 63 -3.67 9.59 2.97
C GLN A 63 -3.66 8.14 3.50
N MET A 64 -2.57 7.39 3.28
CA MET A 64 -2.52 5.97 3.66
C MET A 64 -2.52 5.74 5.18
N TYR A 65 -1.94 6.67 5.95
CA TYR A 65 -1.90 6.62 7.41
C TYR A 65 -3.11 7.29 8.09
N GLN A 66 -4.15 7.65 7.34
CA GLN A 66 -5.41 8.05 7.96
C GLN A 66 -6.03 6.89 8.73
N SER A 67 -6.68 7.22 9.85
CA SER A 67 -7.39 6.24 10.68
C SER A 67 -8.42 5.47 9.84
N THR A 68 -9.17 6.20 9.00
CA THR A 68 -10.09 5.62 8.01
C THR A 68 -9.53 5.81 6.60
N TYR A 69 -9.42 4.72 5.85
CA TYR A 69 -8.94 4.73 4.47
C TYR A 69 -9.76 3.74 3.64
N VAL A 70 -10.30 4.20 2.50
CA VAL A 70 -11.18 3.38 1.64
C VAL A 70 -10.34 2.72 0.56
N LEU A 71 -10.43 1.39 0.48
CA LEU A 71 -9.69 0.55 -0.46
C LEU A 71 -10.63 0.05 -1.56
N PRO A 72 -10.40 0.40 -2.85
CA PRO A 72 -11.10 -0.24 -3.95
C PRO A 72 -10.53 -1.64 -4.18
N VAL A 73 -11.40 -2.65 -4.16
CA VAL A 73 -11.03 -4.04 -4.50
C VAL A 73 -11.63 -4.39 -5.85
N LEU A 74 -10.75 -4.71 -6.81
CA LEU A 74 -11.18 -5.29 -8.08
C LEU A 74 -11.50 -6.76 -7.86
N VAL A 75 -12.77 -7.12 -8.02
CA VAL A 75 -13.22 -8.50 -8.05
C VAL A 75 -13.31 -8.93 -9.52
N PRO A 76 -12.54 -9.94 -9.96
CA PRO A 76 -12.65 -10.42 -11.32
C PRO A 76 -14.07 -10.94 -11.55
N LYS A 77 -14.69 -10.51 -12.64
CA LYS A 77 -16.01 -10.99 -13.05
C LYS A 77 -15.84 -12.40 -13.58
N VAL A 78 -16.25 -13.41 -12.82
CA VAL A 78 -16.32 -14.79 -13.32
C VAL A 78 -17.56 -14.86 -14.22
N GLU A 79 -17.34 -14.92 -15.53
CA GLU A 79 -18.41 -15.25 -16.47
C GLU A 79 -18.77 -16.71 -16.29
N VAL A 80 -19.84 -16.95 -15.52
CA VAL A 80 -20.45 -18.29 -15.42
C VAL A 80 -21.08 -18.59 -16.78
N ASN A 81 -20.43 -19.44 -17.58
CA ASN A 81 -21.03 -20.01 -18.78
C ASN A 81 -22.19 -20.91 -18.34
N ILE A 82 -23.41 -20.38 -18.36
CA ILE A 82 -24.62 -21.19 -18.26
C ILE A 82 -24.94 -21.64 -19.68
N SER A 83 -24.39 -22.79 -20.08
CA SER A 83 -24.84 -23.48 -21.29
C SER A 83 -26.19 -24.12 -20.99
N LEU A 84 -27.26 -23.56 -21.57
CA LEU A 84 -28.60 -24.16 -21.65
C LEU A 84 -28.60 -25.36 -22.60
#